data_AF-A0A8T5T0X0-F1
#
_entry.id   AF-A0A8T5T0X0-F1
#
_cell.length_a   1.000
_cell.length_b   1.000
_cell.length_c   1.000
_cell.angle_alpha   90.00
_cell.angle_beta   90.00
_cell.angle_gamma   90.00
#
_symmetry.space_group_name_H-M   'P 1'
#
loop_
_entity.id
_entity.type
_entity.pdbx_description
1 polymer ?
#
loop_
_entity_poly.entity_id
_entity_poly.type
_entity_poly.pdbx_seq_one_letter_code
_entity_poly.pdbx_strand_id
1 'polypeptide(L)' 'MLVEEGQAFTLELHVYVEDHGYMSIEEDVLVTRDGCKFLSNRQLELPLLLL' A
#
# COMPACT_ATOMS: atom_id res chain seq x y z
N MET A 1 9.84 -10.49 -13.17
CA MET A 1 9.86 -9.25 -13.97
C MET A 1 10.85 -8.30 -13.33
N LEU A 2 11.56 -7.53 -14.15
CA LEU A 2 12.33 -6.39 -13.65
C LEU A 2 11.36 -5.23 -13.40
N VAL A 3 11.63 -4.44 -12.37
CA VAL A 3 10.91 -3.21 -12.07
C VAL A 3 11.54 -2.10 -12.92
N GLU A 4 10.73 -1.41 -13.71
CA GLU A 4 11.16 -0.43 -14.72
C GLU A 4 10.41 0.90 -14.56
N GLU A 5 11.07 2.01 -14.89
CA GLU A 5 10.49 3.35 -14.83
C GLU A 5 9.20 3.44 -15.66
N GLY A 6 8.15 4.05 -15.10
CA GLY A 6 6.84 4.20 -15.73
C GLY A 6 5.86 3.06 -15.47
N GLN A 7 6.29 1.96 -14.84
CA GLN A 7 5.39 0.90 -14.39
C GLN A 7 4.63 1.33 -13.13
N ALA A 8 3.39 0.85 -13.00
CA ALA A 8 2.55 1.05 -11.83
C ALA A 8 2.30 -0.30 -11.14
N PHE A 9 2.35 -0.30 -9.81
CA PHE A 9 2.13 -1.47 -8.97
C PHE A 9 1.32 -1.11 -7.73
N THR A 10 0.61 -2.10 -7.19
CA THR A 10 0.06 -2.08 -5.84
C THR A 10 1.13 -2.53 -4.85
N LEU A 11 1.25 -1.81 -3.73
CA LEU A 11 1.94 -2.28 -2.53
C LEU A 11 0.87 -2.65 -1.50
N GLU A 12 0.54 -3.93 -1.42
CA GLU A 12 -0.63 -4.46 -0.69
C GLU A 12 -0.22 -5.44 0.44
N LEU A 13 0.50 -4.93 1.44
CA LEU A 13 0.91 -5.76 2.56
C LEU A 13 -0.26 -5.97 3.52
N HIS A 14 -0.46 -7.23 3.89
CA HIS A 14 -1.47 -7.62 4.86
C HIS A 14 -0.89 -8.47 5.98
N VAL A 15 -1.60 -8.43 7.11
CA VAL A 15 -1.39 -9.34 8.23
C VAL A 15 -2.72 -10.01 8.53
N TYR A 16 -2.69 -11.34 8.49
CA TYR A 16 -3.78 -12.18 8.95
C TYR A 16 -3.41 -12.80 10.29
N VAL A 17 -4.32 -12.72 11.25
CA VAL A 17 -4.20 -13.41 12.53
C VAL A 17 -5.42 -14.31 12.67
N GLU A 18 -5.18 -15.61 12.71
CA GLU A 18 -6.21 -16.63 12.88
C GLU A 18 -7.09 -16.29 14.09
N ASP A 19 -8.42 -16.38 13.90
CA ASP A 19 -9.46 -16.04 14.87
C ASP A 19 -9.49 -14.59 15.41
N HIS A 20 -8.62 -13.69 14.93
CA HIS A 20 -8.56 -12.30 15.40
C HIS A 20 -8.81 -11.26 14.30
N GLY A 21 -8.56 -11.61 13.05
CA GLY A 21 -8.96 -10.81 11.89
C GLY A 21 -7.85 -10.61 10.86
N TYR A 22 -8.07 -9.62 10.00
CA TYR A 22 -7.23 -9.29 8.87
C TYR A 22 -7.09 -7.78 8.75
N MET A 23 -5.88 -7.30 8.51
CA MET A 23 -5.62 -5.89 8.20
C MET A 23 -4.71 -5.82 6.98
N SER A 24 -5.08 -4.99 6.01
CA SER A 24 -4.25 -4.68 4.84
C SER A 24 -4.16 -3.16 4.70
N ILE A 25 -3.01 -2.71 4.22
CA ILE A 25 -2.82 -1.36 3.68
C ILE A 25 -2.35 -1.54 2.24
N GLU A 26 -3.08 -0.93 1.32
CA GLU A 26 -2.79 -0.94 -0.10
C GLU A 26 -2.52 0.48 -0.59
N GLU A 27 -1.44 0.65 -1.32
CA GLU A 27 -1.06 1.92 -1.93
C GLU A 27 -0.60 1.70 -3.38
N ASP A 28 -1.03 2.58 -4.28
CA ASP A 28 -0.57 2.57 -5.67
C ASP A 28 0.72 3.38 -5.81
N VAL A 29 1.73 2.80 -6.48
CA VAL A 29 3.01 3.47 -6.74
C VAL A 29 3.39 3.45 -8.21
N LEU A 30 3.89 4.58 -8.70
CA LEU A 30 4.54 4.71 -10.01
C LEU A 30 6.06 4.62 -9.83
N VAL A 31 6.71 3.70 -10.53
CA VAL A 31 8.17 3.59 -10.56
C VAL A 31 8.77 4.81 -11.26
N THR A 32 9.73 5.44 -10.61
CA THR A 32 10.52 6.55 -11.15
C THR A 32 11.99 6.13 -11.29
N ARG A 33 12.80 6.94 -11.94
CA ARG A 33 14.24 6.70 -12.07
C ARG A 33 14.96 6.48 -10.73
N ASP A 34 14.52 7.15 -9.66
CA ASP A 34 15.20 7.15 -8.36
C ASP A 34 14.42 6.38 -7.26
N GLY A 35 13.35 5.66 -7.63
CA GLY A 35 12.52 4.92 -6.69
C GLY A 35 11.07 4.81 -7.14
N CYS A 36 10.14 5.26 -6.31
CA CYS A 36 8.72 5.32 -6.67
C CYS A 36 8.02 6.55 -6.09
N LYS A 37 6.87 6.88 -6.67
CA LYS A 37 5.97 7.92 -6.20
C LYS A 37 4.63 7.30 -5.85
N PHE A 38 4.13 7.57 -4.65
CA PHE A 38 2.76 7.24 -4.25
C PHE A 38 1.76 8.05 -5.07
N LEU A 39 0.74 7.37 -5.60
CA LEU A 39 -0.33 7.98 -6.40
C LEU A 39 -1.48 8.51 -5.53
N SER A 40 -1.54 8.08 -4.26
CA SER A 40 -2.47 8.47 -3.21
C SER A 40 -1.76 9.22 -2.07
N ASN A 41 -2.55 9.87 -1.21
CA ASN A 41 -2.06 10.27 0.12
C ASN A 41 -1.95 9.01 0.98
N ARG A 42 -0.77 8.76 1.51
CA ARG A 42 -0.50 7.55 2.29
C ARG A 42 -1.34 7.49 3.56
N GLN A 43 -1.91 6.33 3.84
CA GLN A 43 -2.54 6.06 5.14
C GLN A 43 -1.45 5.75 6.18
N LEU A 44 -1.30 6.64 7.16
CA LEU A 44 -0.32 6.49 8.25
C LEU A 44 -0.96 6.17 9.60
N GLU A 45 -2.29 6.26 9.68
CA GLU A 45 -3.06 6.09 10.90
C GLU A 45 -4.23 5.13 10.64
N LEU A 46 -4.67 4.44 11.68
CA LEU A 46 -5.87 3.63 11.65
C LEU A 46 -7.05 4.49 12.15
N PRO A 47 -8.02 4.85 11.30
CA PRO A 47 -9.15 5.64 11.74
C PRO A 47 -10.08 4.81 12.63
N LEU A 48 -10.49 5.38 13.76
CA LEU A 48 -11.55 4.83 14.61
C LEU A 48 -12.85 5.57 14.31
N LEU A 49 -13.86 4.86 13.82
CA LEU A 49 -15.20 5.40 13.67
C LEU A 49 -15.96 5.21 14.98
N LEU A 50 -16.33 6.32 15.62
CA LEU A 50 -17.22 6.31 16.78
C LEU A 50 -18.66 6.48 16.27
N LEU A 51 -19.52 5.51 16.60
CA LEU A 51 -20.94 5.53 16.30
C LEU A 51 -21.73 6.19 17.43
#